data_AF-A0A7J6Q4N7-F1
#
_entry.id   AF-A0A7J6Q4N7-F1
#
_cell.length_a   1.000
_cell.length_b   1.000
_cell.length_c   1.000
_cell.angle_alpha   90.00
_cell.angle_beta   90.00
_cell.angle_gamma   90.00
#
_symmetry.space_group_name_H-M   'P 1'
#
loop_
_entity.id
_entity.type
_entity.pdbx_description
1 polymer ?
#
loop_
_entity_poly.entity_id
_entity_poly.type
_entity_poly.pdbx_seq_one_letter_code
_entity_poly.pdbx_strand_id
1 'polypeptide(L)' 'YDCVIYPVSTLRCAMKAADECLRHLKEEQGLKGHEDEMQTRAQLYDLLKYKPGTEWTYPNA' A
#
# COMPACT_ATOMS: atom_id res chain seq x y z
N TYR A 1 -29.73 -3.88 -14.23
CA TYR A 1 -28.96 -2.88 -13.46
C TYR A 1 -27.93 -2.29 -14.40
N ASP A 2 -27.92 -0.98 -14.61
CA ASP A 2 -27.04 -0.29 -15.57
C ASP A 2 -25.64 0.03 -15.00
N CYS A 3 -25.47 -0.04 -13.68
CA CYS A 3 -24.19 0.08 -12.99
C CYS A 3 -24.25 -0.60 -11.62
N VAL A 4 -23.15 -1.22 -11.20
CA VAL A 4 -22.97 -1.80 -9.87
C VAL A 4 -21.74 -1.13 -9.25
N ILE A 5 -21.90 -0.59 -8.05
CA ILE A 5 -20.85 0.16 -7.34
C ILE A 5 -20.48 -0.59 -6.06
N TYR A 6 -19.18 -0.63 -5.77
CA TYR A 6 -18.59 -1.22 -4.57
C TYR A 6 -17.96 -0.12 -3.70
N PRO A 7 -18.77 0.67 -2.99
CA PRO A 7 -18.34 1.98 -2.47
C PRO A 7 -17.21 1.92 -1.45
N VAL A 8 -17.10 0.81 -0.71
CA VAL A 8 -16.16 0.70 0.42
C VAL A 8 -15.37 -0.61 0.44
N SER A 9 -15.50 -1.45 -0.59
CA SER A 9 -14.91 -2.79 -0.56
C SER A 9 -13.38 -2.72 -0.47
N THR A 10 -12.74 -1.86 -1.26
CA THR A 10 -11.28 -1.68 -1.25
C THR A 10 -10.79 -1.08 0.06
N LEU A 11 -11.53 -0.11 0.63
CA LEU A 11 -11.22 0.46 1.93
C LEU A 11 -11.25 -0.60 3.03
N ARG A 12 -12.26 -1.48 3.05
CA ARG A 12 -12.35 -2.56 4.04
C ARG A 12 -11.17 -3.53 3.95
N CYS A 13 -10.74 -3.88 2.74
CA CYS A 13 -9.53 -4.70 2.54
C CYS A 13 -8.28 -3.99 3.05
N ALA A 14 -8.09 -2.71 2.69
CA ALA A 14 -6.93 -1.93 3.10
C ALA A 14 -6.84 -1.76 4.63
N MET A 15 -7.97 -1.47 5.29
CA MET A 15 -8.00 -1.31 6.75
C MET A 15 -7.72 -2.62 7.49
N LYS A 16 -8.15 -3.77 6.95
CA LYS A 16 -7.83 -5.07 7.54
C LYS A 16 -6.33 -5.38 7.50
N ALA A 17 -5.68 -5.17 6.35
CA ALA A 17 -4.24 -5.37 6.22
C ALA A 17 -3.45 -4.40 7.14
N ALA A 18 -3.92 -3.16 7.28
CA ALA A 18 -3.33 -2.19 8.21
C ALA A 18 -3.45 -2.63 9.68
N ASP A 19 -4.62 -3.13 10.10
CA ASP A 19 -4.81 -3.69 11.45
C ASP A 19 -3.88 -4.89 11.72
N GLU A 20 -3.77 -5.81 10.76
CA GLU A 20 -2.89 -6.98 10.84
C GLU A 20 -1.43 -6.58 11.02
N CYS A 21 -0.94 -5.62 10.22
CA CYS A 21 0.41 -5.08 10.34
C CYS A 21 0.65 -4.43 11.73
N LEU A 22 -0.30 -3.63 12.22
CA LEU A 22 -0.18 -2.99 13.54
C LEU A 22 -0.20 -4.00 14.69
N ARG A 23 -1.02 -5.07 14.59
CA ARG A 23 -1.04 -6.15 15.56
C ARG A 23 0.29 -6.90 15.59
N HIS A 24 0.80 -7.30 14.41
CA HIS A 24 2.11 -7.94 14.29
C HIS A 24 3.21 -7.07 14.89
N LEU A 25 3.22 -5.77 14.55
CA LEU A 25 4.19 -4.82 15.08
C LEU A 25 4.16 -4.73 16.61
N LYS A 26 2.97 -4.79 17.21
CA LYS A 26 2.79 -4.76 18.66
C LYS A 26 3.28 -6.05 19.33
N GLU A 27 3.02 -7.20 18.73
CA GLU A 27 3.34 -8.52 19.27
C GLU A 27 4.83 -8.84 19.13
N GLU A 28 5.40 -8.61 17.95
CA GLU A 28 6.77 -8.98 17.59
C GLU A 28 7.78 -7.85 17.76
N GLN A 29 7.34 -6.65 18.18
CA GLN A 29 8.16 -5.44 18.31
C GLN A 29 8.94 -5.09 17.04
N GLY A 30 8.39 -5.44 15.87
CA GLY A 30 9.01 -5.24 14.57
C GLY A 30 8.14 -5.80 13.45
N LEU A 31 8.61 -5.70 12.21
CA LEU A 31 7.90 -6.19 11.02
C LEU A 31 8.59 -7.37 10.34
N LYS A 32 9.64 -7.92 10.95
CA LYS A 32 10.34 -9.09 10.41
C LYS A 32 9.37 -10.27 10.37
N GLY A 33 9.29 -10.95 9.23
CA GLY A 33 8.36 -12.05 8.98
C GLY A 33 6.96 -11.62 8.52
N HIS A 34 6.68 -10.31 8.40
CA HIS A 34 5.41 -9.79 7.87
C HIS A 34 5.55 -9.21 6.45
N GLU A 35 6.75 -9.25 5.87
CA GLU A 35 7.04 -8.60 4.59
C GLU A 35 6.24 -9.19 3.41
N ASP A 36 5.88 -10.48 3.48
CA ASP A 36 5.12 -11.18 2.43
C ASP A 36 3.67 -10.69 2.33
N GLU A 37 3.13 -10.09 3.39
CA GLU A 37 1.78 -9.50 3.42
C GLU A 37 1.76 -8.04 2.91
N MET A 38 2.94 -7.46 2.65
CA MET A 38 3.08 -6.07 2.21
C MET A 38 3.22 -5.96 0.70
N GLN A 39 2.73 -4.85 0.14
CA GLN A 39 3.17 -4.42 -1.18
C GLN A 39 4.68 -4.18 -1.16
N THR A 40 5.41 -4.82 -2.07
CA THR A 40 6.87 -4.63 -2.17
C THR A 40 7.20 -3.21 -2.62
N ARG A 41 8.40 -2.73 -2.26
CA ARG A 41 8.89 -1.41 -2.71
C ARG A 41 8.90 -1.28 -4.23
N ALA A 42 9.25 -2.33 -4.95
CA ALA A 42 9.26 -2.33 -6.42
C ALA A 42 7.85 -2.15 -7.00
N GLN A 43 6.86 -2.87 -6.46
CA GLN A 43 5.45 -2.71 -6.86
C GLN A 43 4.93 -1.31 -6.56
N LEU A 44 5.26 -0.74 -5.40
CA LEU A 44 4.88 0.62 -5.04
C LEU A 44 5.53 1.66 -5.96
N TYR A 45 6.82 1.49 -6.29
CA TYR A 45 7.52 2.41 -7.19
C TYR A 45 6.95 2.38 -8.61
N ASP A 46 6.64 1.19 -9.12
CA ASP A 46 5.98 1.04 -10.42
C ASP A 46 4.59 1.71 -10.42
N LEU A 47 3.78 1.46 -9.38
CA LEU A 47 2.45 2.07 -9.22
C LEU A 47 2.52 3.61 -9.22
N LEU A 48 3.50 4.18 -8.53
CA LEU A 48 3.69 5.64 -8.42
C LEU A 48 4.46 6.24 -9.60
N LYS A 49 4.95 5.41 -10.54
CA LYS A 49 5.90 5.82 -11.59
C LYS A 49 7.12 6.55 -11.01
N TYR A 50 7.55 6.11 -9.82
CA TYR A 50 8.65 6.69 -9.08
C TYR A 50 9.98 6.02 -9.46
N LYS A 51 10.99 6.82 -9.78
CA LYS A 51 12.34 6.36 -10.06
C LYS A 51 13.32 6.91 -9.01
N PRO A 52 13.92 6.05 -8.16
CA PRO A 52 14.90 6.49 -7.17
C PRO A 52 16.05 7.29 -7.81
N GLY A 53 16.45 8.38 -7.15
CA GLY A 53 17.52 9.26 -7.63
C GLY A 53 17.15 10.13 -8.84
N THR A 54 15.93 10.03 -9.36
CA THR A 54 15.40 10.98 -10.33
C THR A 54 14.55 11.99 -9.58
N GLU A 55 14.93 13.26 -9.63
CA GLU A 55 14.13 14.33 -9.05
C GLU A 55 12.77 14.38 -9.74
N TRP A 56 11.70 14.50 -8.94
CA TRP A 56 10.38 14.71 -9.48
C TRP A 56 10.23 16.19 -9.85
N THR A 57 9.92 16.47 -11.11
CA THR A 57 9.64 17.82 -11.61
C THR A 57 8.14 18.00 -11.79
N TYR A 58 7.60 19.13 -11.34
CA TYR A 58 6.20 19.48 -11.58
C TYR A 58 5.93 19.52 -13.10
N PRO A 59 4.86 18.91 -13.61
CA PRO A 59 4.66 18.74 -15.06
C PRO A 59 4.54 20.02 -15.89
N ASN A 60 4.46 21.20 -15.28
CA ASN A 60 4.30 22.49 -15.96
C ASN A 60 5.35 23.54 -15.53
N ALA A 61 6.55 23.11 -15.11
CA ALA A 61 7.69 24.01 -14.89
C ALA A 61 8.42 24.32 -16.22
#